data_AF-A0A1Q9N2H6-F1
#
_entry.id   AF-A0A1Q9N2H6-F1
#
_cell.length_a   1.000
_cell.length_b   1.000
_cell.length_c   1.000
_cell.angle_alpha   90.00
_cell.angle_beta   90.00
_cell.angle_gamma   90.00
#
_symmetry.space_group_name_H-M   'P 1'
#
loop_
_entity.id
_entity.type
_entity.pdbx_description
1 polymer ?
#
loop_
_entity_poly.entity_id
_entity_poly.type
_entity_poly.pdbx_seq_one_letter_code
_entity_poly.pdbx_strand_id
1 'polypeptide(L)'
;MIPENKSVDFETLKKQLKEELKDELRAEIAKELKREEKQTKELKIPTTIDHTPKKSPVVAEPLKTKEEYLVTLSTLLKMATHALKYANKKIPRGEWVEVFGLLSGVQEDNGRILHIMDAYPMGHGDAIYVDIKDYSNFAKVYHEITKNGQFIVGSYHSHPSYGLFISEEDFGNLSRYQRLWDKAVTLVIDPFLINGKSIGFKVFRANLQTGQWYSLSAKLDQPIDPSVLPSLLEFMTPVVEGKPVYLEYDESG
;
A
#
# COMPACT_ATOMS: atom_id res chain seq x y z
N MET A 1 65.87 -3.85 -4.59
CA MET A 1 64.93 -3.39 -3.56
C MET A 1 63.54 -3.45 -4.15
N ILE A 2 62.74 -4.43 -3.72
CA ILE A 2 61.34 -4.62 -4.14
C ILE A 2 60.48 -3.93 -3.07
N PRO A 3 59.50 -3.08 -3.41
CA PRO A 3 58.70 -2.40 -2.40
C PRO A 3 57.79 -3.41 -1.66
N GLU A 4 57.81 -3.36 -0.34
CA GLU A 4 56.95 -4.14 0.54
C GLU A 4 55.48 -3.82 0.28
N ASN A 5 54.72 -4.85 -0.11
CA ASN A 5 53.28 -4.80 -0.22
C ASN A 5 52.66 -4.75 1.18
N LYS A 6 52.28 -3.56 1.67
CA LYS A 6 51.50 -3.42 2.90
C LYS A 6 50.09 -3.97 2.65
N SER A 7 49.80 -5.17 3.15
CA SER A 7 48.45 -5.70 3.17
C SER A 7 47.57 -4.79 4.03
N VAL A 8 46.63 -4.08 3.42
CA VAL A 8 45.59 -3.34 4.14
C VAL A 8 44.70 -4.38 4.82
N ASP A 9 44.66 -4.34 6.16
CA ASP A 9 43.83 -5.22 6.98
C ASP A 9 42.34 -5.04 6.63
N PHE A 10 41.64 -6.16 6.45
CA PHE A 10 40.24 -6.22 6.03
C PHE A 10 39.32 -5.42 6.97
N GLU A 11 39.62 -5.41 8.28
CA GLU A 11 38.88 -4.61 9.26
C GLU A 11 39.11 -3.10 9.10
N THR A 12 40.29 -2.70 8.62
CA THR A 12 40.58 -1.28 8.32
C THR A 12 39.82 -0.82 7.07
N LEU A 13 39.78 -1.64 6.02
CA LEU A 13 39.03 -1.35 4.79
C LEU A 13 37.53 -1.31 5.05
N LYS A 14 37.01 -2.24 5.85
CA LYS A 14 35.60 -2.30 6.28
C LYS A 14 35.20 -1.08 7.11
N LYS A 15 36.09 -0.59 7.98
CA LYS A 15 35.86 0.63 8.77
C LYS A 15 35.86 1.89 7.91
N GLN A 16 36.75 1.98 6.92
CA GLN A 16 36.79 3.10 5.98
C GLN A 16 35.53 3.14 5.10
N LEU A 17 35.14 2.01 4.52
CA LEU A 17 33.92 1.90 3.70
C LEU A 17 32.66 2.25 4.50
N LYS A 18 32.61 1.87 5.79
CA LYS A 18 31.49 2.17 6.68
C LYS A 18 31.37 3.67 7.00
N GLU A 19 32.49 4.38 7.14
CA GLU A 19 32.44 5.84 7.39
C GLU A 19 32.17 6.61 6.09
N GLU A 20 32.71 6.20 4.93
CA GLU A 20 32.36 6.82 3.63
C GLU A 20 30.86 6.69 3.32
N LEU A 21 30.28 5.50 3.46
CA LEU A 21 28.83 5.28 3.22
C LEU A 21 27.96 6.10 4.18
N LYS A 22 28.43 6.31 5.41
CA LYS A 22 27.71 7.06 6.43
C LYS A 22 27.77 8.56 6.17
N ASP A 23 28.89 9.07 5.64
CA ASP A 23 29.03 10.48 5.27
C ASP A 23 28.28 10.80 3.96
N GLU A 24 28.29 9.90 2.97
CA GLU A 24 27.46 10.02 1.77
C GLU A 24 25.96 10.02 2.10
N LEU A 25 25.52 9.07 2.94
CA LEU A 25 24.11 8.99 3.36
C LEU A 25 23.68 10.23 4.17
N ARG A 26 24.56 10.75 5.03
CA ARG A 26 24.30 12.00 5.79
C ARG A 26 24.23 13.22 4.88
N ALA A 27 25.10 13.31 3.86
CA ALA A 27 25.09 14.40 2.91
C ALA A 27 23.84 14.39 2.03
N GLU A 28 23.37 13.20 1.65
CA GLU A 28 22.13 13.02 0.89
C GLU A 28 20.91 13.43 1.71
N ILE A 29 20.79 12.94 2.97
CA ILE A 29 19.72 13.34 3.89
C ILE A 29 19.72 14.86 4.14
N ALA A 30 20.89 15.47 4.34
CA ALA A 30 20.98 16.92 4.55
C ALA A 30 20.58 17.74 3.31
N LYS A 31 20.77 17.19 2.10
CA LYS A 31 20.34 17.81 0.85
C LYS A 31 18.83 17.66 0.64
N GLU A 32 18.25 16.53 1.02
CA GLU A 32 16.81 16.29 1.03
C GLU A 32 16.09 17.26 1.99
N LEU A 33 16.56 17.35 3.24
CA LEU A 33 15.98 18.24 4.26
C LEU A 33 16.01 19.72 3.86
N LYS A 34 17.10 20.18 3.23
CA LYS A 34 17.19 21.55 2.69
C LYS A 34 16.26 21.81 1.51
N ARG A 35 15.87 20.77 0.77
CA ARG A 35 14.92 20.87 -0.34
C ARG A 35 13.48 20.95 0.18
N GLU A 36 13.17 20.20 1.23
CA GLU A 36 11.88 20.23 1.95
C GLU A 36 11.63 21.59 2.62
N GLU A 37 12.64 22.17 3.29
CA GLU A 37 12.54 23.51 3.92
C GLU A 37 12.29 24.65 2.92
N LYS A 38 12.72 24.47 1.66
CA LYS A 38 12.54 25.46 0.59
C LYS A 38 11.16 25.37 -0.05
N GLN A 39 10.56 24.18 -0.10
CA GLN A 39 9.21 23.94 -0.63
C GLN A 39 8.09 24.30 0.37
N THR A 40 8.33 24.19 1.67
CA THR A 40 7.33 24.53 2.71
C THR A 40 7.05 26.04 2.82
N LYS A 41 7.92 26.91 2.29
CA LYS A 41 7.76 28.37 2.40
C LYS A 41 6.86 29.00 1.33
N GLU A 42 6.45 28.27 0.28
CA GLU A 42 5.79 28.87 -0.89
C GLU A 42 4.30 28.56 -1.09
N LEU A 43 3.62 27.75 -0.27
CA LEU A 43 2.18 27.53 -0.43
C LEU A 43 1.37 27.74 0.86
N LYS A 44 0.50 28.76 0.85
CA LYS A 44 -0.64 28.92 1.77
C LYS A 44 -1.93 28.70 0.99
N ILE A 45 -2.68 27.62 1.25
CA ILE A 45 -4.10 27.47 0.86
C ILE A 45 -4.84 26.55 1.89
N PRO A 46 -6.18 26.55 1.98
CA PRO A 46 -6.90 26.72 3.23
C PRO A 46 -7.36 25.41 3.85
N THR A 47 -7.45 25.40 5.17
CA THR A 47 -7.91 24.29 6.00
C THR A 47 -9.45 24.26 6.00
N THR A 48 -10.05 23.35 5.23
CA THR A 48 -11.33 22.64 5.47
C THR A 48 -12.00 22.28 4.15
N ILE A 49 -11.91 21.02 3.74
CA ILE A 49 -12.84 20.38 2.80
C ILE A 49 -13.46 19.22 3.58
N ASP A 50 -14.79 19.12 3.57
CA ASP A 50 -15.53 18.05 4.24
C ASP A 50 -15.40 16.76 3.40
N HIS A 51 -14.61 15.80 3.88
CA HIS A 51 -14.28 14.54 3.19
C HIS A 51 -15.30 13.42 3.45
N THR A 52 -16.59 13.74 3.60
CA THR A 52 -17.61 12.69 3.67
C THR A 52 -17.80 12.04 2.29
N PRO A 53 -17.51 10.74 2.11
CA PRO A 53 -17.62 10.10 0.80
C PRO A 53 -19.07 10.06 0.34
N LYS A 54 -19.37 10.70 -0.79
CA LYS A 54 -20.69 10.64 -1.42
C LYS A 54 -20.83 9.33 -2.20
N LYS A 55 -21.87 8.56 -1.89
CA LYS A 55 -22.16 7.29 -2.59
C LYS A 55 -22.56 7.57 -4.04
N SER A 56 -21.79 7.04 -4.98
CA SER A 56 -22.16 7.01 -6.40
C SER A 56 -23.39 6.13 -6.67
N PRO A 57 -24.17 6.40 -7.73
CA PRO A 57 -25.29 5.56 -8.13
C PRO A 57 -24.81 4.14 -8.47
N VAL A 58 -25.36 3.18 -7.73
CA VAL A 58 -24.91 1.79 -7.60
C VAL A 58 -25.33 0.93 -8.80
N VAL A 59 -24.47 0.02 -9.27
CA VAL A 59 -24.91 -1.26 -9.85
C VAL A 59 -24.53 -2.38 -8.87
N ALA A 60 -25.57 -3.02 -8.32
CA ALA A 60 -25.57 -3.59 -6.97
C ALA A 60 -25.14 -5.06 -6.85
N GLU A 61 -24.71 -5.72 -7.92
CA GLU A 61 -24.41 -7.16 -7.85
C GLU A 61 -23.06 -7.52 -8.48
N PRO A 62 -22.35 -8.52 -7.92
CA PRO A 62 -21.15 -9.02 -8.56
C PRO A 62 -21.48 -9.55 -9.95
N LEU A 63 -20.86 -9.00 -10.98
CA LEU A 63 -20.95 -9.60 -12.30
C LEU A 63 -20.29 -10.98 -12.23
N LYS A 64 -21.06 -12.02 -12.61
CA LYS A 64 -20.50 -13.36 -12.80
C LYS A 64 -19.59 -13.34 -14.03
N THR A 65 -18.31 -13.13 -13.79
CA THR A 65 -17.26 -13.25 -14.81
C THR A 65 -16.73 -14.68 -14.85
N LYS A 66 -16.22 -15.13 -16.00
CA LYS A 66 -15.38 -16.34 -16.08
C LYS A 66 -13.96 -16.12 -15.55
N GLU A 67 -13.62 -14.85 -15.28
CA GLU A 67 -12.36 -14.42 -14.70
C GLU A 67 -12.33 -14.73 -13.20
N GLU A 68 -11.16 -15.13 -12.72
CA GLU A 68 -10.89 -15.45 -11.32
C GLU A 68 -9.89 -14.44 -10.74
N TYR A 69 -10.15 -13.98 -9.52
CA TYR A 69 -9.35 -12.97 -8.84
C TYR A 69 -8.88 -13.55 -7.50
N LEU A 70 -7.58 -13.79 -7.37
CA LEU A 70 -6.96 -14.42 -6.21
C LEU A 70 -6.10 -13.39 -5.48
N VAL A 71 -6.32 -13.22 -4.20
CA VAL A 71 -5.58 -12.25 -3.36
C VAL A 71 -4.76 -13.03 -2.35
N THR A 72 -3.45 -12.76 -2.27
CA THR A 72 -2.61 -13.40 -1.25
C THR A 72 -3.01 -12.92 0.15
N LEU A 73 -2.90 -13.81 1.15
CA LEU A 73 -3.12 -13.40 2.54
C LEU A 73 -2.17 -12.25 2.94
N SER A 74 -0.91 -12.27 2.48
CA SER A 74 0.05 -11.20 2.75
C SER A 74 -0.44 -9.84 2.22
N THR A 75 -1.04 -9.80 1.02
CA THR A 75 -1.65 -8.59 0.46
C THR A 75 -2.77 -8.08 1.35
N LEU A 76 -3.70 -8.95 1.76
CA LEU A 76 -4.78 -8.60 2.69
C LEU A 76 -4.23 -7.97 3.96
N LEU A 77 -3.24 -8.63 4.59
CA LEU A 77 -2.65 -8.16 5.83
C LEU A 77 -1.91 -6.82 5.65
N LYS A 78 -1.14 -6.64 4.58
CA LYS A 78 -0.45 -5.37 4.27
C LYS A 78 -1.45 -4.22 4.09
N MET A 79 -2.52 -4.43 3.33
CA MET A 79 -3.58 -3.41 3.17
C MET A 79 -4.26 -3.08 4.51
N ALA A 80 -4.63 -4.11 5.28
CA ALA A 80 -5.34 -3.94 6.55
C ALA A 80 -4.48 -3.21 7.59
N THR A 81 -3.21 -3.60 7.71
CA THR A 81 -2.25 -2.98 8.61
C THR A 81 -1.92 -1.54 8.21
N HIS A 82 -1.79 -1.27 6.90
CA HIS A 82 -1.66 0.11 6.41
C HIS A 82 -2.86 0.96 6.80
N ALA A 83 -4.09 0.46 6.62
CA ALA A 83 -5.30 1.18 7.02
C ALA A 83 -5.36 1.39 8.54
N LEU A 84 -5.07 0.36 9.34
CA LEU A 84 -5.08 0.43 10.81
C LEU A 84 -4.02 1.36 11.38
N LYS A 85 -2.92 1.60 10.66
CA LYS A 85 -1.93 2.61 11.04
C LYS A 85 -2.54 4.01 11.19
N TYR A 86 -3.54 4.32 10.37
CA TYR A 86 -4.16 5.64 10.27
C TYR A 86 -5.62 5.70 10.77
N ALA A 87 -6.25 4.54 10.99
CA ALA A 87 -7.60 4.45 11.53
C ALA A 87 -7.69 3.28 12.53
N ASN A 88 -7.53 3.58 13.82
CA ASN A 88 -7.63 2.60 14.89
C ASN A 88 -8.22 3.20 16.17
N LYS A 89 -8.49 2.35 17.17
CA LYS A 89 -9.15 2.74 18.43
C LYS A 89 -8.37 3.77 19.27
N LYS A 90 -7.07 3.95 19.03
CA LYS A 90 -6.22 4.93 19.73
C LYS A 90 -6.25 6.31 19.07
N ILE A 91 -6.71 6.39 17.82
CA ILE A 91 -6.87 7.64 17.08
C ILE A 91 -8.33 8.07 17.19
N PRO A 92 -8.63 9.33 17.57
CA PRO A 92 -10.00 9.83 17.56
C PRO A 92 -10.66 9.61 16.20
N ARG A 93 -11.92 9.17 16.20
CA ARG A 93 -12.61 8.78 14.96
C ARG A 93 -12.68 9.90 13.91
N GLY A 94 -12.75 11.17 14.35
CA GLY A 94 -12.74 12.34 13.46
C GLY A 94 -11.38 12.62 12.81
N GLU A 95 -10.32 11.94 13.25
CA GLU A 95 -8.96 12.05 12.72
C GLU A 95 -8.57 10.81 11.89
N TRP A 96 -9.49 9.86 11.70
CA TRP A 96 -9.22 8.71 10.84
C TRP A 96 -9.08 9.18 9.40
N VAL A 97 -8.02 8.72 8.73
CA VAL A 97 -7.77 9.04 7.33
C VAL A 97 -7.72 7.77 6.49
N GLU A 98 -8.21 7.88 5.26
CA GLU A 98 -8.10 6.83 4.26
C GLU A 98 -6.64 6.64 3.85
N VAL A 99 -6.33 5.46 3.32
CA VAL A 99 -5.01 5.15 2.74
C VAL A 99 -5.14 4.75 1.28
N PHE A 100 -4.05 4.87 0.52
CA PHE A 100 -3.97 4.43 -0.87
C PHE A 100 -2.66 3.67 -1.13
N GLY A 101 -2.72 2.70 -2.05
CA GLY A 101 -1.54 2.02 -2.53
C GLY A 101 -1.71 1.30 -3.86
N LEU A 102 -0.60 0.80 -4.39
CA LEU A 102 -0.56 0.00 -5.61
C LEU A 102 -0.65 -1.49 -5.29
N LEU A 103 -1.17 -2.25 -6.24
CA LEU A 103 -1.21 -3.70 -6.20
C LEU A 103 -0.32 -4.27 -7.31
N SER A 104 0.39 -5.35 -7.00
CA SER A 104 1.17 -6.10 -7.97
C SER A 104 0.74 -7.55 -8.05
N GLY A 105 1.10 -8.20 -9.16
CA GLY A 105 0.98 -9.64 -9.28
C GLY A 105 1.15 -10.12 -10.71
N VAL A 106 0.49 -11.23 -11.03
CA VAL A 106 0.65 -11.94 -12.31
C VAL A 106 -0.69 -12.31 -12.93
N GLN A 107 -0.69 -12.53 -14.24
CA GLN A 107 -1.82 -13.05 -14.98
C GLN A 107 -1.50 -14.45 -15.49
N GLU A 108 -2.44 -15.36 -15.32
CA GLU A 108 -2.38 -16.72 -15.83
C GLU A 108 -3.58 -17.03 -16.72
N ASP A 109 -3.53 -18.18 -17.39
CA ASP A 109 -4.61 -18.69 -18.23
C ASP A 109 -5.13 -17.66 -19.25
N ASN A 110 -4.19 -17.11 -20.04
CA ASN A 110 -4.45 -16.07 -21.04
C ASN A 110 -5.18 -14.84 -20.47
N GLY A 111 -4.88 -14.47 -19.22
CA GLY A 111 -5.47 -13.33 -18.53
C GLY A 111 -6.85 -13.62 -17.91
N ARG A 112 -7.26 -14.89 -17.81
CA ARG A 112 -8.48 -15.30 -17.10
C ARG A 112 -8.29 -15.28 -15.59
N ILE A 113 -7.08 -15.57 -15.10
CA ILE A 113 -6.78 -15.59 -13.67
C ILE A 113 -5.86 -14.42 -13.34
N LEU A 114 -6.31 -13.53 -12.46
CA LEU A 114 -5.51 -12.43 -11.92
C LEU A 114 -5.09 -12.75 -10.49
N HIS A 115 -3.79 -12.97 -10.31
CA HIS A 115 -3.18 -13.12 -8.99
C HIS A 115 -2.74 -11.75 -8.49
N ILE A 116 -3.29 -11.32 -7.36
CA ILE A 116 -2.96 -10.09 -6.65
C ILE A 116 -2.06 -10.49 -5.48
N MET A 117 -0.76 -10.30 -5.68
CA MET A 117 0.28 -10.95 -4.88
C MET A 117 0.91 -10.05 -3.83
N ASP A 118 0.94 -8.74 -4.07
CA ASP A 118 1.45 -7.79 -3.09
C ASP A 118 0.73 -6.42 -3.11
N ALA A 119 0.85 -5.68 -2.00
CA ALA A 119 0.35 -4.34 -1.80
C ALA A 119 1.48 -3.39 -1.38
N TYR A 120 1.56 -2.24 -2.06
CA TYR A 120 2.56 -1.21 -1.86
C TYR A 120 1.88 0.07 -1.34
N PRO A 121 1.98 0.38 -0.03
CA PRO A 121 1.53 1.64 0.54
C PRO A 121 2.12 2.86 -0.20
N MET A 122 1.26 3.75 -0.69
CA MET A 122 1.70 4.95 -1.43
C MET A 122 1.39 6.26 -0.69
N GLY A 123 0.26 6.33 0.02
CA GLY A 123 -0.17 7.57 0.67
C GLY A 123 -1.38 7.40 1.59
N HIS A 124 -1.77 8.51 2.23
CA HIS A 124 -2.91 8.60 3.15
C HIS A 124 -3.51 10.03 3.15
N GLY A 125 -4.79 10.17 3.51
CA GLY A 125 -5.49 11.45 3.54
C GLY A 125 -5.49 12.18 2.20
N ASP A 126 -5.35 13.51 2.21
CA ASP A 126 -5.37 14.35 1.00
C ASP A 126 -4.29 13.99 -0.03
N ALA A 127 -3.19 13.36 0.41
CA ALA A 127 -2.13 12.90 -0.48
C ALA A 127 -2.57 11.77 -1.42
N ILE A 128 -3.76 11.19 -1.20
CA ILE A 128 -4.38 10.21 -2.11
C ILE A 128 -4.86 10.89 -3.41
N TYR A 129 -5.32 12.13 -3.31
CA TYR A 129 -6.04 12.85 -4.38
C TYR A 129 -5.26 14.04 -4.94
N VAL A 130 -4.28 14.56 -4.18
CA VAL A 130 -3.33 15.56 -4.67
C VAL A 130 -2.34 14.89 -5.62
N ASP A 131 -2.41 15.29 -6.90
CA ASP A 131 -1.54 14.91 -8.03
C ASP A 131 -0.17 14.43 -7.55
N ILE A 132 0.13 13.15 -7.79
CA ILE A 132 1.32 12.41 -7.33
C ILE A 132 2.56 13.30 -7.37
N LYS A 133 2.83 14.01 -6.26
CA LYS A 133 3.98 14.94 -6.18
C LYS A 133 5.31 14.18 -6.13
N ASP A 134 5.25 12.86 -5.89
CA ASP A 134 6.39 11.95 -5.81
C ASP A 134 6.40 10.89 -6.91
N TYR A 135 6.62 11.33 -8.16
CA TYR A 135 6.98 10.42 -9.26
C TYR A 135 8.16 9.49 -8.90
N SER A 136 9.02 9.91 -7.95
CA SER A 136 10.15 9.12 -7.44
C SER A 136 9.70 7.86 -6.68
N ASN A 137 8.68 7.96 -5.81
CA ASN A 137 8.18 6.81 -5.04
C ASN A 137 7.45 5.83 -5.95
N PHE A 138 6.66 6.33 -6.91
CA PHE A 138 6.03 5.49 -7.93
C PHE A 138 7.10 4.76 -8.76
N ALA A 139 8.15 5.45 -9.22
CA ALA A 139 9.22 4.84 -10.00
C ALA A 139 9.98 3.75 -9.21
N LYS A 140 10.23 3.97 -7.91
CA LYS A 140 10.83 2.97 -7.02
C LYS A 140 9.96 1.71 -6.92
N VAL A 141 8.67 1.87 -6.62
CA VAL A 141 7.71 0.75 -6.52
C VAL A 141 7.58 0.03 -7.86
N TYR A 142 7.46 0.75 -8.97
CA TYR A 142 7.43 0.17 -10.31
C TYR A 142 8.68 -0.66 -10.61
N HIS A 143 9.86 -0.15 -10.26
CA HIS A 143 11.12 -0.89 -10.44
C HIS A 143 11.17 -2.16 -9.57
N GLU A 144 10.70 -2.10 -8.33
CA GLU A 144 10.63 -3.26 -7.44
C GLU A 144 9.67 -4.35 -7.99
N ILE A 145 8.47 -3.94 -8.39
CA ILE A 145 7.45 -4.83 -8.98
C ILE A 145 8.01 -5.55 -10.20
N THR A 146 8.62 -4.80 -11.13
CA THR A 146 9.19 -5.35 -12.37
C THR A 146 10.39 -6.26 -12.10
N LYS A 147 11.25 -5.92 -11.14
CA LYS A 147 12.37 -6.78 -10.70
C LYS A 147 11.89 -8.14 -10.18
N ASN A 148 10.71 -8.17 -9.55
CA ASN A 148 10.09 -9.39 -9.04
C ASN A 148 9.33 -10.18 -10.12
N GLY A 149 9.41 -9.77 -11.40
CA GLY A 149 8.69 -10.42 -12.50
C GLY A 149 7.17 -10.21 -12.45
N GLN A 150 6.70 -9.23 -11.67
CA GLN A 150 5.30 -8.88 -11.53
C GLN A 150 4.99 -7.60 -12.30
N PHE A 151 3.70 -7.27 -12.41
CA PHE A 151 3.25 -6.00 -12.97
C PHE A 151 2.20 -5.35 -12.06
N ILE A 152 1.94 -4.07 -12.28
CA ILE A 152 0.87 -3.35 -11.58
C ILE A 152 -0.47 -3.91 -12.04
N VAL A 153 -1.21 -4.53 -11.11
CA VAL A 153 -2.53 -5.12 -11.35
C VAL A 153 -3.68 -4.22 -10.88
N GLY A 154 -3.36 -3.05 -10.34
CA GLY A 154 -4.36 -2.10 -9.87
C GLY A 154 -3.92 -1.30 -8.66
N SER A 155 -4.89 -0.90 -7.87
CA SER A 155 -4.71 -0.11 -6.64
C SER A 155 -5.60 -0.61 -5.52
N TYR A 156 -5.35 -0.12 -4.31
CA TYR A 156 -6.29 -0.25 -3.20
C TYR A 156 -6.43 1.07 -2.46
N HIS A 157 -7.57 1.24 -1.79
CA HIS A 157 -7.74 2.26 -0.77
C HIS A 157 -8.57 1.74 0.40
N SER A 158 -8.53 2.44 1.53
CA SER A 158 -9.31 2.07 2.71
C SER A 158 -10.56 2.92 2.89
N HIS A 159 -11.59 2.30 3.47
CA HIS A 159 -12.85 2.92 3.89
C HIS A 159 -13.11 2.59 5.37
N PRO A 160 -12.42 3.24 6.32
CA PRO A 160 -12.52 2.88 7.73
C PRO A 160 -13.94 3.09 8.29
N SER A 161 -14.69 2.00 8.47
CA SER A 161 -16.11 2.01 8.86
C SER A 161 -17.09 2.65 7.85
N TYR A 162 -16.73 2.81 6.58
CA TYR A 162 -17.67 3.28 5.54
C TYR A 162 -18.33 2.12 4.79
N GLY A 163 -17.78 0.91 4.90
CA GLY A 163 -18.15 -0.23 4.09
C GLY A 163 -17.49 -0.22 2.71
N LEU A 164 -17.87 -1.21 1.88
CA LEU A 164 -17.12 -1.56 0.68
C LEU A 164 -17.90 -1.13 -0.57
N PHE A 165 -17.55 0.03 -1.11
CA PHE A 165 -18.15 0.63 -2.31
C PHE A 165 -17.13 1.55 -3.00
N ILE A 166 -17.45 2.01 -4.21
CA ILE A 166 -16.67 2.99 -4.96
C ILE A 166 -17.41 4.33 -4.91
N SER A 167 -16.76 5.37 -4.36
CA SER A 167 -17.26 6.75 -4.41
C SER A 167 -17.14 7.35 -5.82
N GLU A 168 -17.63 8.58 -6.02
CA GLU A 168 -17.47 9.29 -7.29
C GLU A 168 -16.00 9.59 -7.60
N GLU A 169 -15.23 9.94 -6.57
CA GLU A 169 -13.80 10.21 -6.68
C GLU A 169 -13.00 8.94 -6.98
N ASP A 170 -13.33 7.85 -6.29
CA ASP A 170 -12.74 6.52 -6.53
C ASP A 170 -12.98 6.05 -7.96
N PHE A 171 -14.17 6.33 -8.52
CA PHE A 171 -14.50 5.95 -9.88
C PHE A 171 -13.56 6.61 -10.90
N GLY A 172 -13.17 7.87 -10.65
CA GLY A 172 -12.18 8.58 -11.46
C GLY A 172 -10.83 7.88 -11.47
N ASN A 173 -10.33 7.50 -10.28
CA ASN A 173 -9.07 6.78 -10.13
C ASN A 173 -9.13 5.38 -10.75
N LEU A 174 -10.16 4.59 -10.42
CA LEU A 174 -10.40 3.27 -11.00
C LEU A 174 -10.41 3.31 -12.54
N SER A 175 -11.11 4.29 -13.11
CA SER A 175 -11.19 4.48 -14.56
C SER A 175 -9.84 4.84 -15.19
N ARG A 176 -9.01 5.65 -14.52
CA ARG A 176 -7.65 6.00 -15.00
C ARG A 176 -6.74 4.77 -15.02
N TYR A 177 -6.71 4.00 -13.94
CA TYR A 177 -5.89 2.78 -13.86
C TYR A 177 -6.31 1.75 -14.91
N GLN A 178 -7.61 1.56 -15.16
CA GLN A 178 -8.09 0.65 -16.20
C GLN A 178 -7.74 1.08 -17.63
N ARG A 179 -7.55 2.38 -17.90
CA ARG A 179 -7.08 2.84 -19.21
C ARG A 179 -5.59 2.59 -19.42
N LEU A 180 -4.80 2.60 -18.35
CA LEU A 180 -3.37 2.30 -18.38
C LEU A 180 -3.11 0.80 -18.43
N TRP A 181 -3.88 0.04 -17.65
CA TRP A 181 -3.79 -1.41 -17.55
C TRP A 181 -5.21 -1.99 -17.65
N ASP A 182 -5.56 -2.58 -18.79
CA ASP A 182 -6.95 -3.03 -19.08
C ASP A 182 -7.57 -3.90 -17.96
N LYS A 183 -6.76 -4.80 -17.39
CA LYS A 183 -7.16 -5.71 -16.31
C LYS A 183 -7.01 -5.13 -14.90
N ALA A 184 -6.71 -3.84 -14.76
CA ALA A 184 -6.59 -3.22 -13.45
C ALA A 184 -7.89 -3.31 -12.66
N VAL A 185 -7.72 -3.53 -11.35
CA VAL A 185 -8.81 -3.54 -10.38
C VAL A 185 -8.56 -2.50 -9.28
N THR A 186 -9.60 -2.15 -8.55
CA THR A 186 -9.45 -1.45 -7.26
C THR A 186 -9.96 -2.32 -6.13
N LEU A 187 -9.12 -2.56 -5.13
CA LEU A 187 -9.55 -3.14 -3.87
C LEU A 187 -9.97 -2.04 -2.89
N VAL A 188 -11.16 -2.18 -2.33
CA VAL A 188 -11.59 -1.37 -1.19
C VAL A 188 -11.52 -2.24 0.04
N ILE A 189 -10.80 -1.78 1.06
CA ILE A 189 -10.68 -2.46 2.34
C ILE A 189 -11.30 -1.63 3.47
N ASP A 190 -12.14 -2.25 4.28
CA ASP A 190 -12.57 -1.68 5.56
C ASP A 190 -11.97 -2.55 6.67
N PRO A 191 -10.92 -2.07 7.37
CA PRO A 191 -10.25 -2.87 8.39
C PRO A 191 -11.19 -3.24 9.55
N PHE A 192 -12.28 -2.50 9.75
CA PHE A 192 -13.26 -2.78 10.80
C PHE A 192 -14.31 -3.83 10.39
N LEU A 193 -14.35 -4.21 9.11
CA LEU A 193 -15.11 -5.37 8.65
C LEU A 193 -14.32 -6.69 8.78
N ILE A 194 -13.03 -6.65 9.12
CA ILE A 194 -12.23 -7.83 9.46
C ILE A 194 -12.54 -8.23 10.91
N ASN A 195 -13.67 -8.91 11.08
CA ASN A 195 -14.32 -9.09 12.38
C ASN A 195 -14.60 -10.56 12.73
N GLY A 196 -13.91 -11.50 12.06
CA GLY A 196 -14.08 -12.93 12.28
C GLY A 196 -15.15 -13.58 11.40
N LYS A 197 -15.98 -12.78 10.71
CA LYS A 197 -17.00 -13.28 9.77
C LYS A 197 -16.74 -12.88 8.33
N SER A 198 -16.05 -11.76 8.14
CA SER A 198 -15.71 -11.20 6.83
C SER A 198 -14.21 -10.97 6.74
N ILE A 199 -13.68 -11.09 5.52
CA ILE A 199 -12.30 -10.76 5.17
C ILE A 199 -12.08 -9.26 4.96
N GLY A 200 -13.16 -8.46 4.99
CA GLY A 200 -13.10 -7.00 5.06
C GLY A 200 -12.74 -6.26 3.77
N PHE A 201 -12.72 -6.91 2.60
CA PHE A 201 -12.47 -6.23 1.33
C PHE A 201 -13.40 -6.69 0.20
N LYS A 202 -13.50 -5.86 -0.85
CA LYS A 202 -14.09 -6.21 -2.15
C LYS A 202 -13.21 -5.70 -3.28
N VAL A 203 -13.30 -6.36 -4.43
CA VAL A 203 -12.62 -5.97 -5.67
C VAL A 203 -13.63 -5.33 -6.61
N PHE A 204 -13.25 -4.25 -7.27
CA PHE A 204 -14.11 -3.49 -8.16
C PHE A 204 -13.46 -3.23 -9.51
N ARG A 205 -14.30 -3.13 -10.53
CA ARG A 205 -13.96 -2.64 -11.88
C ARG A 205 -15.02 -1.68 -12.38
N ALA A 206 -14.62 -0.82 -13.32
CA ALA A 206 -15.47 0.11 -14.04
C ALA A 206 -15.81 -0.43 -15.43
N ASN A 207 -17.08 -0.34 -15.79
CA ASN A 207 -17.49 -0.37 -17.19
C ASN A 207 -17.31 1.06 -17.75
N LEU A 208 -16.19 1.25 -18.45
CA LEU A 208 -15.78 2.55 -19.01
C LEU A 208 -16.75 3.10 -20.07
N GLN A 209 -17.62 2.27 -20.65
CA GLN A 209 -18.61 2.69 -21.63
C GLN A 209 -19.86 3.26 -20.95
N THR A 210 -20.31 2.60 -19.88
CA THR A 210 -21.52 2.99 -19.14
C THR A 210 -21.26 4.02 -18.04
N GLY A 211 -19.99 4.19 -17.63
CA GLY A 211 -19.65 5.04 -16.47
C GLY A 211 -20.02 4.41 -15.13
N GLN A 212 -20.27 3.10 -15.07
CA GLN A 212 -20.70 2.39 -13.87
C GLN A 212 -19.61 1.48 -13.34
N TRP A 213 -19.53 1.30 -12.02
CA TRP A 213 -18.68 0.29 -11.40
C TRP A 213 -19.47 -0.94 -10.99
N TYR A 214 -18.78 -2.06 -10.87
CA TYR A 214 -19.31 -3.33 -10.38
C TYR A 214 -18.27 -4.05 -9.51
N SER A 215 -18.75 -4.88 -8.58
CA SER A 215 -17.86 -5.73 -7.78
C SER A 215 -17.54 -7.04 -8.49
N LEU A 216 -16.39 -7.61 -8.18
CA LEU A 216 -15.93 -8.91 -8.65
C LEU A 216 -15.93 -9.92 -7.51
N SER A 217 -16.11 -11.19 -7.84
CA SER A 217 -15.95 -12.28 -6.88
C SER A 217 -14.47 -12.63 -6.75
N ALA A 218 -13.81 -12.08 -5.74
CA ALA A 218 -12.43 -12.42 -5.39
C ALA A 218 -12.37 -13.38 -4.21
N LYS A 219 -11.31 -14.18 -4.15
CA LYS A 219 -11.03 -15.13 -3.07
C LYS A 219 -9.61 -14.93 -2.57
N LEU A 220 -9.36 -15.37 -1.34
CA LEU A 220 -7.99 -15.56 -0.90
C LEU A 220 -7.42 -16.79 -1.62
N ASP A 221 -6.14 -16.70 -2.01
CA ASP A 221 -5.41 -17.76 -2.71
C ASP A 221 -5.21 -19.01 -1.85
N GLN A 222 -5.30 -18.85 -0.53
CA GLN A 222 -5.26 -19.93 0.45
C GLN A 222 -6.55 -19.99 1.28
N PRO A 223 -7.00 -21.20 1.66
CA PRO A 223 -8.16 -21.35 2.53
C PRO A 223 -7.80 -20.87 3.94
N ILE A 224 -8.49 -19.82 4.40
CA ILE A 224 -8.38 -19.31 5.76
C ILE A 224 -9.79 -19.13 6.33
N ASP A 225 -9.97 -19.54 7.58
CA ASP A 225 -11.18 -19.22 8.32
C ASP A 225 -11.12 -17.73 8.71
N PRO A 226 -12.09 -16.89 8.29
CA PRO A 226 -12.11 -15.48 8.66
C PRO A 226 -12.01 -15.23 10.17
N SER A 227 -12.39 -16.21 11.01
CA SER A 227 -12.33 -16.13 12.48
C SER A 227 -10.93 -15.84 13.03
N VAL A 228 -9.86 -16.22 12.31
CA VAL A 228 -8.47 -16.02 12.76
C VAL A 228 -7.89 -14.66 12.38
N LEU A 229 -8.50 -13.96 11.42
CA LEU A 229 -7.96 -12.71 10.88
C LEU A 229 -7.84 -11.58 11.92
N PRO A 230 -8.83 -11.35 12.83
CA PRO A 230 -8.69 -10.32 13.86
C PRO A 230 -7.46 -10.53 14.75
N SER A 231 -7.22 -11.78 15.19
CA SER A 231 -6.07 -12.12 16.02
C SER A 231 -4.74 -11.94 15.27
N LEU A 232 -4.72 -12.27 13.98
CA LEU A 232 -3.53 -12.06 13.15
C LEU A 232 -3.20 -10.57 12.97
N LEU A 233 -4.21 -9.71 12.80
CA LEU A 233 -4.02 -8.26 12.74
C LEU A 233 -3.57 -7.66 14.07
N GLU A 234 -4.12 -8.14 15.18
CA GLU A 234 -3.67 -7.76 16.52
C GLU A 234 -2.18 -8.10 16.72
N PHE A 235 -1.78 -9.31 16.32
CA PHE A 235 -0.37 -9.74 16.35
C PHE A 235 0.54 -8.85 15.49
N MET A 236 0.08 -8.36 14.35
CA MET A 236 0.86 -7.48 13.48
C MET A 236 0.93 -6.02 13.97
N THR A 237 0.05 -5.60 14.87
CA THR A 237 -0.05 -4.21 15.33
C THR A 237 1.28 -3.63 15.86
N PRO A 238 2.08 -4.35 16.66
CA PRO A 238 3.40 -3.86 17.09
C PRO A 238 4.36 -3.56 15.93
N VAL A 239 4.38 -4.41 14.89
CA VAL A 239 5.21 -4.19 13.68
C VAL A 239 4.85 -2.87 13.02
N VAL A 240 3.55 -2.61 12.90
CA VAL A 240 3.00 -1.40 12.27
C VAL A 240 3.33 -0.14 13.08
N GLU A 241 3.35 -0.27 14.41
CA GLU A 241 3.75 0.78 15.35
C GLU A 241 5.28 0.98 15.43
N GLY A 242 6.07 0.23 14.66
CA GLY A 242 7.55 0.30 14.69
C GLY A 242 8.15 -0.30 15.96
N LYS A 243 7.38 -1.13 16.67
CA LYS A 243 7.84 -1.84 17.88
C LYS A 243 8.39 -3.22 17.51
N PRO A 244 9.45 -3.68 18.18
CA PRO A 244 9.95 -5.03 17.96
C PRO A 244 8.88 -6.07 18.34
N VAL A 245 8.75 -7.10 17.51
CA VAL A 245 7.79 -8.21 17.69
C VAL A 245 8.17 -9.11 18.87
N TYR A 246 9.43 -9.06 19.28
CA TYR A 246 9.99 -9.84 20.38
C TYR A 246 10.78 -8.91 21.31
N LEU A 247 10.62 -9.11 22.62
CA LEU A 247 11.58 -8.65 23.62
C LEU A 247 12.52 -9.82 23.88
N GLU A 248 13.78 -9.71 23.46
CA GLU A 248 14.83 -10.60 23.94
C GLU A 248 15.13 -10.23 25.39
N TYR A 249 14.69 -11.07 26.33
CA TYR A 249 15.08 -10.99 27.73
C TYR A 249 16.37 -11.80 27.94
N ASP A 250 17.46 -11.40 27.27
CA ASP A 250 18.81 -11.89 27.59
C ASP A 250 19.89 -10.91 27.11
N GLU A 251 19.80 -9.66 27.56
CA GLU A 251 20.99 -8.80 27.76
C GLU A 251 20.95 -8.23 29.18
N SER A 252 21.03 -9.13 30.15
CA SER A 252 21.56 -8.80 31.48
C SER A 252 22.57 -9.86 31.86
N GLY A 253 23.84 -9.59 31.51
CA GLY A 253 25.04 -10.35 31.83
C GLY A 253 26.28 -9.65 31.33
#